data_AF-A0A8E2FE51-F1
#
_entry.id   AF-A0A8E2FE51-F1
#
_cell.length_a   1.000
_cell.length_b   1.000
_cell.length_c   1.000
_cell.angle_alpha   90.00
_cell.angle_beta   90.00
_cell.angle_gamma   90.00
#
_symmetry.space_group_name_H-M   'P 1'
#
loop_
_entity.id
_entity.type
_entity.pdbx_description
1 polymer ?
#
loop_
_entity_poly.entity_id
_entity_poly.type
_entity_poly.pdbx_seq_one_letter_code
_entity_poly.pdbx_strand_id
1 'polypeptide(L)'
;KLHLEAPKEELPQWHQDLLRDGSCVFKGALSPNRAGEIANDMYTWLEGFNLGYNRHDPSTVHKDKLPVINEKGMCMSYAVAHEGFVWRVRTEPKLIEAFASVYKDSDLIVSFDAVNFGFPNRTDLPPNKPWPHQDQDPTKPGFRCLQG
;
A
#
# COMPACT_ATOMS: atom_id res chain seq x y z
N LYS A 1 -5.13 25.25 3.14
CA LYS A 1 -4.53 25.09 1.80
C LYS A 1 -3.04 24.92 2.02
N LEU A 2 -2.42 23.82 1.57
CA LEU A 2 -0.96 23.73 1.58
C LEU A 2 -0.42 24.82 0.65
N HIS A 3 0.10 25.88 1.25
CA HIS A 3 0.80 26.93 0.55
C HIS A 3 2.18 26.38 0.19
N LEU A 4 2.36 26.01 -1.07
CA LEU A 4 3.66 25.79 -1.68
C LEU A 4 4.27 27.16 -1.97
N GLU A 5 4.55 27.94 -0.93
CA GLU A 5 5.41 29.11 -1.06
C GLU A 5 6.85 28.62 -1.20
N ALA A 6 7.59 29.21 -2.15
CA ALA A 6 9.01 28.92 -2.32
C ALA A 6 9.74 29.26 -1.01
N PRO A 7 10.35 28.29 -0.31
CA PRO A 7 10.97 28.57 0.97
C PRO A 7 12.28 29.32 0.80
N LYS A 8 12.67 30.05 1.86
CA LYS A 8 14.00 30.67 2.01
C LYS A 8 15.12 29.66 2.27
N GLU A 9 14.77 28.38 2.47
CA GLU A 9 15.66 27.24 2.72
C GLU A 9 15.44 26.16 1.66
N GLU A 10 16.47 25.34 1.42
CA GLU A 10 16.41 24.24 0.48
C GLU A 10 15.38 23.19 0.95
N LEU A 11 14.44 22.84 0.07
CA LEU A 11 13.42 21.83 0.37
C LEU A 11 14.04 20.44 0.58
N PRO A 12 13.50 19.60 1.48
CA PRO A 12 13.95 18.21 1.57
C PRO A 12 13.67 17.46 0.26
N GLN A 13 14.51 16.47 -0.06
CA GLN A 13 14.47 15.76 -1.35
C GLN A 13 13.09 15.19 -1.70
N TRP A 14 12.39 14.60 -0.73
CA TRP A 14 11.04 14.05 -0.95
C TRP A 14 10.06 15.12 -1.45
N HIS A 15 10.20 16.37 -0.98
CA HIS A 15 9.32 17.46 -1.36
C HIS A 15 9.68 17.98 -2.75
N GLN A 16 10.97 18.05 -3.07
CA GLN A 16 11.42 18.36 -4.44
C GLN A 16 10.90 17.32 -5.45
N ASP A 17 10.99 16.03 -5.11
CA ASP A 17 10.51 14.94 -5.97
C ASP A 17 8.98 15.00 -6.13
N LEU A 18 8.24 15.22 -5.05
CA LEU A 18 6.78 15.34 -5.09
C LEU A 18 6.33 16.52 -5.98
N LEU A 19 7.03 17.65 -5.94
CA LEU A 19 6.73 18.82 -6.78
C LEU A 19 7.08 18.58 -8.26
N ARG A 20 8.19 17.88 -8.53
CA ARG A 20 8.66 17.61 -9.89
C ARG A 20 7.85 16.51 -10.58
N ASP A 21 7.60 15.40 -9.88
CA ASP A 21 7.13 14.15 -10.48
C ASP A 21 5.70 13.78 -10.06
N GLY A 22 5.11 14.49 -9.08
CA GLY A 22 3.83 14.11 -8.48
C GLY A 22 3.91 12.85 -7.59
N SER A 23 5.12 12.34 -7.32
CA SER A 23 5.37 11.18 -6.46
C SER A 23 6.73 11.31 -5.76
N CYS A 24 6.93 10.59 -4.65
CA CYS A 24 8.21 10.56 -3.94
C CYS A 24 8.40 9.22 -3.20
N VAL A 25 9.61 8.95 -2.72
CA VAL A 25 9.94 7.71 -1.98
C VAL A 25 10.52 8.04 -0.62
N PHE A 26 9.79 7.67 0.44
CA PHE A 26 10.30 7.68 1.82
C PHE A 26 11.05 6.39 2.12
N LYS A 27 12.38 6.43 1.98
CA LYS A 27 13.24 5.27 2.23
C LYS A 27 13.29 4.94 3.72
N GLY A 28 13.21 3.65 4.06
CA GLY A 28 13.37 3.18 5.43
C GLY A 28 12.18 3.46 6.35
N ALA A 29 10.99 3.73 5.78
CA ALA A 29 9.73 3.79 6.53
C ALA A 29 9.43 2.46 7.25
N LEU A 30 9.83 1.34 6.64
CA LEU A 30 9.86 0.01 7.27
C LEU A 30 11.27 -0.58 7.13
N SER A 31 11.75 -1.25 8.16
CA SER A 31 13.00 -2.03 8.07
C SER A 31 12.78 -3.32 7.27
N PRO A 32 13.82 -3.87 6.61
CA PRO A 32 13.68 -5.14 5.88
C PRO A 32 13.16 -6.30 6.75
N ASN A 33 13.62 -6.40 8.00
CA ASN A 33 13.16 -7.42 8.93
C ASN A 33 11.67 -7.25 9.25
N ARG A 34 11.24 -6.02 9.53
CA ARG A 34 9.83 -5.72 9.84
C ARG A 34 8.91 -6.00 8.65
N ALA A 35 9.35 -5.62 7.45
CA ALA A 35 8.64 -5.95 6.21
C ALA A 35 8.53 -7.47 6.01
N GLY A 36 9.60 -8.22 6.30
CA GLY A 36 9.60 -9.69 6.24
C GLY A 36 8.63 -10.33 7.23
N GLU A 37 8.57 -9.84 8.47
CA GLU A 37 7.60 -10.30 9.48
C GLU A 37 6.16 -10.07 9.02
N ILE A 38 5.84 -8.88 8.52
CA ILE A 38 4.51 -8.53 8.03
C ILE A 38 4.13 -9.39 6.81
N ALA A 39 5.05 -9.60 5.88
CA ALA A 39 4.83 -10.49 4.74
C ALA A 39 4.60 -11.94 5.19
N ASN A 40 5.32 -12.42 6.20
CA ASN A 40 5.10 -13.73 6.79
C ASN A 40 3.70 -13.85 7.43
N ASP A 41 3.23 -12.82 8.10
CA ASP A 41 1.86 -12.77 8.66
C ASP A 41 0.82 -12.81 7.54
N MET A 42 1.03 -12.06 6.45
CA MET A 42 0.17 -12.07 5.26
C MET A 42 0.06 -13.47 4.64
N TYR A 43 1.18 -14.19 4.48
CA TYR A 43 1.15 -15.58 4.00
C TYR A 43 0.43 -16.52 4.98
N THR A 44 0.65 -16.32 6.29
CA THR A 44 0.00 -17.13 7.33
C THR A 44 -1.51 -16.94 7.31
N TRP A 45 -1.95 -15.70 7.11
CA TRP A 45 -3.35 -15.36 6.96
C TRP A 45 -3.98 -16.07 5.75
N LEU A 46 -3.31 -16.10 4.60
CA LEU A 46 -3.78 -16.82 3.41
C LEU A 46 -3.90 -18.34 3.66
N GLU A 47 -2.89 -18.94 4.29
CA GLU A 47 -2.89 -20.37 4.62
C GLU A 47 -3.98 -20.73 5.64
N GLY A 48 -4.31 -19.81 6.54
CA GLY A 48 -5.33 -19.98 7.59
C GLY A 48 -6.75 -20.25 7.07
N PHE A 49 -7.04 -19.93 5.81
CA PHE A 49 -8.32 -20.31 5.19
C PHE A 49 -8.44 -21.81 4.91
N ASN A 50 -7.33 -22.57 4.95
CA ASN A 50 -7.29 -24.01 4.68
C ASN A 50 -7.88 -24.41 3.32
N LEU A 51 -7.71 -23.56 2.31
CA LEU A 51 -8.19 -23.79 0.93
C LEU A 51 -7.17 -24.54 0.05
N GLY A 52 -5.99 -24.84 0.59
CA GLY A 52 -4.93 -25.58 -0.12
C GLY A 52 -3.82 -24.71 -0.71
N TYR A 53 -3.82 -23.41 -0.45
CA TYR A 53 -2.64 -22.56 -0.67
C TYR A 53 -1.49 -22.97 0.25
N ASN A 54 -0.28 -23.02 -0.30
CA ASN A 54 0.97 -23.27 0.42
C ASN A 54 2.03 -22.30 -0.11
N ARG A 55 2.57 -21.44 0.76
CA ARG A 55 3.55 -20.43 0.37
C ARG A 55 4.85 -21.00 -0.24
N HIS A 56 5.14 -22.27 0.02
CA HIS A 56 6.33 -22.96 -0.46
C HIS A 56 6.10 -23.75 -1.76
N ASP A 57 4.87 -23.76 -2.27
CA ASP A 57 4.52 -24.42 -3.54
C ASP A 57 3.78 -23.45 -4.46
N PRO A 58 4.48 -22.83 -5.43
CA PRO A 58 3.88 -21.92 -6.41
C PRO A 58 2.73 -22.52 -7.22
N SER A 59 2.65 -23.85 -7.37
CA SER A 59 1.54 -24.51 -8.08
C SER A 59 0.21 -24.43 -7.31
N THR A 60 0.26 -24.06 -6.03
CA THR A 60 -0.93 -23.83 -5.20
C THR A 60 -1.48 -22.42 -5.33
N VAL A 61 -0.78 -21.52 -6.03
CA VAL A 61 -1.26 -20.17 -6.25
C VAL A 61 -2.33 -20.18 -7.35
N HIS A 62 -3.56 -20.48 -6.96
CA HIS A 62 -4.72 -20.61 -7.83
C HIS A 62 -5.96 -20.07 -7.11
N LYS A 63 -6.90 -19.48 -7.84
CA LYS A 63 -8.11 -18.86 -7.26
C LYS A 63 -8.92 -19.83 -6.41
N ASP A 64 -8.96 -21.11 -6.78
CA ASP A 64 -9.69 -22.16 -6.06
C ASP A 64 -8.99 -22.59 -4.75
N LYS A 65 -7.77 -22.12 -4.50
CA LYS A 65 -6.95 -22.42 -3.32
C LYS A 65 -6.71 -21.21 -2.43
N LEU A 66 -7.22 -20.04 -2.82
CA LEU A 66 -7.02 -18.76 -2.15
C LEU A 66 -8.38 -18.19 -1.70
N PRO A 67 -8.40 -17.30 -0.69
CA PRO A 67 -9.60 -16.53 -0.39
C PRO A 67 -10.01 -15.64 -1.58
N VAL A 68 -11.18 -14.99 -1.49
CA VAL A 68 -11.66 -14.08 -2.53
C VAL A 68 -10.69 -12.91 -2.71
N ILE A 69 -9.92 -12.99 -3.78
CA ILE A 69 -8.99 -11.99 -4.28
C ILE A 69 -9.37 -11.76 -5.75
N ASN A 70 -9.61 -10.51 -6.14
CA ASN A 70 -10.01 -10.22 -7.50
C ASN A 70 -8.84 -10.38 -8.50
N GLU A 71 -9.15 -10.26 -9.78
CA GLU A 71 -8.19 -10.42 -10.88
C GLU A 71 -7.04 -9.40 -10.89
N LYS A 72 -7.14 -8.33 -10.08
CA LYS A 72 -6.08 -7.32 -9.86
C LYS A 72 -5.26 -7.59 -8.59
N GLY A 73 -5.51 -8.72 -7.92
CA GLY A 73 -4.85 -9.09 -6.67
C GLY A 73 -5.40 -8.38 -5.44
N MET A 74 -6.51 -7.63 -5.54
CA MET A 74 -7.07 -6.91 -4.40
C MET A 74 -7.99 -7.83 -3.58
N CYS A 75 -7.76 -7.86 -2.27
CA CYS A 75 -8.67 -8.41 -1.27
C CYS A 75 -9.35 -7.25 -0.53
N MET A 76 -10.68 -7.20 -0.59
CA MET A 76 -11.52 -6.24 0.15
C MET A 76 -12.43 -6.94 1.17
N SER A 77 -12.45 -8.27 1.14
CA SER A 77 -13.33 -9.13 1.94
C SER A 77 -12.73 -9.41 3.32
N TYR A 78 -13.49 -10.13 4.15
CA TYR A 78 -13.01 -10.72 5.41
C TYR A 78 -12.51 -9.72 6.46
N ALA A 79 -12.94 -8.45 6.35
CA ALA A 79 -12.39 -7.37 7.16
C ALA A 79 -10.86 -7.29 7.08
N VAL A 80 -10.25 -7.67 5.93
CA VAL A 80 -8.78 -7.74 5.76
C VAL A 80 -8.10 -6.43 6.12
N ALA A 81 -8.77 -5.30 5.89
CA ALA A 81 -8.32 -3.97 6.27
C ALA A 81 -8.09 -3.81 7.78
N HIS A 82 -8.62 -4.69 8.63
CA HIS A 82 -8.48 -4.66 10.09
C HIS A 82 -7.56 -5.77 10.62
N GLU A 83 -6.91 -6.54 9.74
CA GLU A 83 -6.01 -7.60 10.16
C GLU A 83 -4.77 -7.06 10.86
N GLY A 84 -4.18 -7.89 11.73
CA GLY A 84 -3.04 -7.50 12.55
C GLY A 84 -1.85 -7.02 11.72
N PHE A 85 -1.56 -7.68 10.58
CA PHE A 85 -0.47 -7.28 9.70
C PHE A 85 -0.69 -5.91 9.04
N VAL A 86 -1.95 -5.52 8.78
CA VAL A 86 -2.28 -4.19 8.26
C VAL A 86 -2.07 -3.13 9.35
N TRP A 87 -2.52 -3.40 10.58
CA TRP A 87 -2.29 -2.49 11.69
C TRP A 87 -0.82 -2.31 12.02
N ARG A 88 0.01 -3.35 11.92
CA ARG A 88 1.48 -3.22 12.07
C ARG A 88 2.09 -2.20 11.11
N VAL A 89 1.58 -2.10 9.87
CA VAL A 89 2.03 -1.08 8.91
C VAL A 89 1.50 0.30 9.29
N ARG A 90 0.19 0.41 9.57
CA ARG A 90 -0.46 1.70 9.89
C ARG A 90 0.07 2.36 11.16
N THR A 91 0.56 1.57 12.10
CA THR A 91 1.13 2.06 13.36
C THR A 91 2.67 2.15 13.32
N GLU A 92 3.31 1.97 12.16
CA GLU A 92 4.77 2.06 12.06
C GLU A 92 5.23 3.51 12.29
N PRO A 93 6.05 3.80 13.33
CA PRO A 93 6.37 5.19 13.69
C PRO A 93 7.00 5.99 12.55
N LYS A 94 7.94 5.40 11.80
CA LYS A 94 8.60 6.10 10.69
C LYS A 94 7.67 6.37 9.51
N LEU A 95 6.64 5.55 9.33
CA LEU A 95 5.61 5.80 8.33
C LEU A 95 4.71 6.96 8.76
N ILE A 96 4.30 6.98 10.03
CA ILE A 96 3.54 8.10 10.61
C ILE A 96 4.35 9.41 10.54
N GLU A 97 5.63 9.38 10.89
CA GLU A 97 6.55 10.53 10.79
C GLU A 97 6.65 11.07 9.36
N ALA A 98 6.68 10.20 8.36
CA ALA A 98 6.69 10.61 6.96
C ALA A 98 5.43 11.41 6.62
N PHE A 99 4.24 10.90 6.93
CA PHE A 99 2.99 11.63 6.68
C PHE A 99 2.86 12.90 7.52
N ALA A 100 3.32 12.87 8.78
CA ALA A 100 3.29 14.04 9.65
C ALA A 100 4.18 15.16 9.10
N SER A 101 5.31 14.82 8.48
CA SER A 101 6.20 15.79 7.82
C SER A 101 5.54 16.46 6.60
N VAL A 102 4.73 15.71 5.84
CA VAL A 102 4.04 16.25 4.66
C VAL A 102 2.87 17.14 5.06
N TYR A 103 2.04 16.67 5.98
CA TYR A 103 0.85 17.39 6.43
C TYR A 103 1.15 18.49 7.45
N LYS A 104 2.36 18.50 8.03
CA LYS A 104 2.78 19.39 9.12
C LYS A 104 1.84 19.28 10.33
N ASP A 105 1.38 18.06 10.59
CA ASP A 105 0.45 17.72 11.65
C ASP A 105 0.77 16.32 12.18
N SER A 106 0.75 16.14 13.49
CA SER A 106 0.95 14.84 14.14
C SER A 106 -0.37 14.16 14.51
N ASP A 107 -1.48 14.89 14.54
CA ASP A 107 -2.81 14.34 14.82
C ASP A 107 -3.42 13.76 13.54
N LEU A 108 -2.88 12.61 13.12
CA LEU A 108 -3.24 11.96 11.87
C LEU A 108 -4.27 10.85 12.09
N ILE A 109 -5.22 10.78 11.17
CA ILE A 109 -6.11 9.63 10.99
C ILE A 109 -5.67 8.81 9.78
N VAL A 110 -6.01 7.52 9.78
CA VAL A 110 -5.71 6.60 8.68
C VAL A 110 -7.00 6.07 8.08
N SER A 111 -7.09 6.05 6.75
CA SER A 111 -8.18 5.40 6.03
C SER A 111 -8.02 3.89 6.02
N PHE A 112 -9.13 3.18 5.86
CA PHE A 112 -9.12 1.74 5.66
C PHE A 112 -9.24 1.44 4.17
N ASP A 113 -8.38 0.55 3.70
CA ASP A 113 -8.28 0.19 2.28
C ASP A 113 -8.06 -1.32 2.13
N ALA A 114 -8.13 -1.78 0.88
CA ALA A 114 -7.86 -3.14 0.46
C ALA A 114 -6.40 -3.56 0.73
N VAL A 115 -6.15 -4.86 0.64
CA VAL A 115 -4.81 -5.44 0.64
C VAL A 115 -4.56 -6.11 -0.71
N ASN A 116 -3.42 -5.79 -1.34
CA ASN A 116 -3.00 -6.45 -2.56
C ASN A 116 -2.13 -7.68 -2.27
N PHE A 117 -2.56 -8.83 -2.79
CA PHE A 117 -1.81 -10.08 -2.85
C PHE A 117 -1.39 -10.35 -4.30
N GLY A 118 -0.23 -9.83 -4.67
CA GLY A 118 0.34 -10.00 -6.01
C GLY A 118 1.20 -11.24 -6.10
N PHE A 119 0.82 -12.19 -6.96
CA PHE A 119 1.62 -13.39 -7.24
C PHE A 119 2.09 -13.40 -8.69
N PRO A 120 3.37 -13.72 -8.95
CA PRO A 120 3.86 -13.86 -10.32
C PRO A 120 3.32 -15.14 -10.97
N ASN A 121 3.26 -15.15 -12.30
CA ASN A 121 3.04 -16.35 -13.13
C ASN A 121 1.74 -17.14 -12.85
N ARG A 122 0.68 -16.47 -12.40
CA ARG A 122 -0.66 -17.05 -12.28
C ARG A 122 -1.17 -17.52 -13.64
N THR A 123 -1.62 -18.77 -13.72
CA THR A 123 -2.15 -19.38 -14.95
C THR A 123 -3.68 -19.34 -15.03
N ASP A 124 -4.34 -18.97 -13.94
CA ASP A 124 -5.80 -19.04 -13.76
C ASP A 124 -6.50 -17.68 -13.92
N LEU A 125 -5.73 -16.62 -14.18
CA LEU A 125 -6.21 -15.27 -14.41
C LEU A 125 -5.96 -14.85 -15.87
N PRO A 126 -6.85 -14.03 -16.45
CA PRO A 126 -6.58 -13.45 -17.76
C PRO A 126 -5.36 -12.51 -17.70
N PRO A 127 -4.66 -12.30 -18.83
CA PRO A 127 -3.57 -11.34 -18.89
C PRO A 127 -3.98 -9.94 -18.40
N ASN A 128 -3.19 -9.36 -17.50
CA ASN A 128 -3.47 -8.03 -16.97
C ASN A 128 -3.24 -6.97 -18.06
N LYS A 129 -4.23 -6.09 -18.26
CA LYS A 129 -4.11 -4.93 -19.15
C LYS A 129 -3.79 -3.67 -18.33
N PRO A 130 -2.87 -2.81 -18.81
CA PRO A 130 -2.65 -1.50 -18.21
C PRO A 130 -3.97 -0.75 -18.07
N TRP A 131 -4.16 -0.13 -16.92
CA TRP A 131 -5.33 0.68 -16.62
C TRP A 131 -4.86 2.03 -16.09
N PRO A 132 -4.37 2.93 -16.95
CA PRO A 132 -4.03 4.28 -16.51
C PRO A 132 -5.31 4.99 -16.05
N HIS A 133 -5.33 5.40 -14.80
CA HIS A 133 -6.43 6.15 -14.18
C HIS A 133 -5.87 7.08 -13.10
N GLN A 134 -6.74 7.90 -12.55
CA GLN A 134 -6.49 8.68 -11.34
C GLN A 134 -7.60 8.39 -10.34
N ASP A 135 -7.23 8.28 -9.06
CA ASP A 135 -8.18 7.91 -8.00
C ASP A 135 -9.07 9.08 -7.59
N GLN A 136 -8.49 10.28 -7.52
CA GLN A 136 -9.19 11.49 -7.10
C GLN A 136 -9.90 12.18 -8.28
N ASP A 137 -10.93 12.97 -7.98
CA ASP A 137 -11.76 13.67 -8.97
C ASP A 137 -10.93 14.63 -9.87
N PRO A 138 -10.89 14.41 -11.21
CA PRO A 138 -10.11 15.24 -12.14
C PRO A 138 -10.59 16.67 -12.26
N THR A 139 -11.83 16.96 -11.87
CA THR A 139 -12.42 18.30 -12.03
C THR A 139 -11.96 19.27 -10.95
N LYS A 140 -11.27 18.79 -9.90
CA LYS A 140 -10.82 19.59 -8.76
C LYS A 140 -9.30 19.76 -8.80
N PRO A 141 -8.78 20.92 -9.26
CA PRO A 141 -7.35 21.12 -9.40
C PRO A 141 -6.63 21.34 -8.06
N GLY A 142 -5.29 21.25 -8.12
CA GLY A 142 -4.37 21.51 -7.01
C GLY A 142 -4.03 20.27 -6.19
N PHE A 143 -3.13 20.42 -5.23
CA PHE A 143 -2.76 19.35 -4.31
C PHE A 143 -3.86 19.14 -3.26
N ARG A 144 -4.49 17.96 -3.28
CA ARG A 144 -5.66 17.65 -2.45
C ARG A 144 -5.49 16.44 -1.55
N CYS A 145 -4.71 15.48 -2.00
CA CYS A 145 -4.50 14.22 -1.32
C CYS A 145 -3.07 13.76 -1.57
N LEU A 146 -2.38 13.39 -0.49
CA LEU A 146 -1.25 12.48 -0.55
C LEU A 146 -1.75 11.11 -0.08
N GLN A 147 -1.61 10.10 -0.93
CA GLN A 147 -1.92 8.70 -0.62
C GLN A 147 -0.63 7.89 -0.77
N GLY A 148 -0.39 6.95 0.13
CA GLY A 148 0.81 6.10 0.14
C GLY A 148 0.85 5.16 1.32
#